data_AF-A0A1X7SH62-F1
#
_entry.id   AF-A0A1X7SH62-F1
#
_cell.length_a   1.000
_cell.length_b   1.000
_cell.length_c   1.000
_cell.angle_alpha   90.00
_cell.angle_beta   90.00
_cell.angle_gamma   90.00
#
_symmetry.space_group_name_H-M   'P 1'
#
loop_
_entity.id
_entity.type
_entity.pdbx_description
1 polymer ?
#
loop_
_entity_poly.entity_id
_entity_poly.type
_entity_poly.pdbx_seq_one_letter_code
_entity_poly.pdbx_strand_id
1 'polypeptide(L)'
;NVYQVTSSVVRHCSKLIYSKTDSKCLLPLLLNKLMISSSSGQPPEIPALIRKYLCHFLHGLFVINKDQFIDRKIKQIFSHYFLSYLQSDPNSSTNPFVLLVSPAFYETPNKYDCDVFLRVLDIISKQQLMIDESIPNVNKVLNFLHMLSSRVKYYYLILEATPILLGPLLSLFLRMGPPPSTQNCVVIIKKIFRKLFEANKSHADELPHSKLMPVIQEYLVSNLLNNK
;
A
#
# COMPACT_ATOMS: atom_id res chain seq x y z
N ASN A 1 -13.14 18.07 18.10
CA ASN A 1 -13.66 17.40 16.88
C ASN A 1 -13.66 15.89 17.11
N VAL A 2 -14.81 15.21 16.93
CA VAL A 2 -14.97 13.76 17.21
C VAL A 2 -14.00 12.88 16.42
N TYR A 3 -13.70 13.22 15.15
CA TYR A 3 -12.75 12.44 14.34
C TYR A 3 -11.33 12.52 14.88
N GLN A 4 -10.89 13.70 15.35
CA GLN A 4 -9.56 13.86 15.96
C GLN A 4 -9.41 12.97 17.19
N VAL A 5 -10.37 13.04 18.13
CA VAL A 5 -10.36 12.24 19.37
C VAL A 5 -10.38 10.76 19.03
N THR A 6 -11.31 10.34 18.16
CA THR A 6 -11.46 8.94 17.75
C THR A 6 -10.17 8.41 17.10
N SER A 7 -9.57 9.19 16.20
CA SER A 7 -8.34 8.79 15.51
C SER A 7 -7.16 8.67 16.48
N SER A 8 -7.08 9.53 17.49
CA SER A 8 -6.05 9.49 18.52
C SER A 8 -6.19 8.24 19.39
N VAL A 9 -7.42 7.94 19.83
CA VAL A 9 -7.74 6.73 20.59
C VAL A 9 -7.39 5.48 19.79
N VAL A 10 -7.75 5.41 18.50
CA VAL A 10 -7.36 4.28 17.66
C VAL A 10 -5.84 4.20 17.50
N ARG A 11 -5.15 5.31 17.23
CA ARG A 11 -3.70 5.33 17.05
C ARG A 11 -2.93 4.81 18.26
N HIS A 12 -3.31 5.26 19.46
CA HIS A 12 -2.51 5.04 20.67
C HIS A 12 -3.04 3.90 21.55
N CYS A 13 -4.33 3.58 21.47
CA CYS A 13 -4.97 2.64 22.37
C CYS A 13 -5.54 1.40 21.65
N SER A 14 -5.21 1.17 20.37
CA SER A 14 -5.78 0.08 19.55
C SER A 14 -5.78 -1.28 20.25
N LYS A 15 -4.67 -1.66 20.90
CA LYS A 15 -4.54 -2.91 21.66
C LYS A 15 -5.44 -3.00 22.90
N LEU A 16 -5.86 -1.87 23.47
CA LEU A 16 -6.75 -1.81 24.63
C LEU A 16 -8.23 -1.83 24.23
N ILE A 17 -8.55 -1.18 23.11
CA ILE A 17 -9.93 -1.02 22.63
C ILE A 17 -10.38 -2.15 21.69
N TYR A 18 -9.50 -3.12 21.43
CA TYR A 18 -9.78 -4.28 20.60
C TYR A 18 -9.43 -5.56 21.35
N SER A 19 -10.37 -6.49 21.38
CA SER A 19 -10.13 -7.88 21.76
C SER A 19 -10.84 -8.78 20.78
N LYS A 20 -10.13 -9.80 20.29
CA LYS A 20 -10.68 -10.80 19.35
C LYS A 20 -11.83 -11.61 19.97
N THR A 21 -11.82 -11.78 21.30
CA THR A 21 -12.83 -12.55 22.02
C THR A 21 -14.02 -11.71 22.47
N ASP A 22 -13.93 -10.38 22.41
CA ASP A 22 -14.99 -9.47 22.83
C ASP A 22 -15.69 -8.82 21.63
N SER A 23 -16.92 -9.25 21.37
CA SER A 23 -17.78 -8.69 20.32
C SER A 23 -18.22 -7.25 20.59
N LYS A 24 -18.10 -6.76 21.82
CA LYS A 24 -18.49 -5.40 22.24
C LYS A 24 -17.29 -4.45 22.34
N CYS A 25 -16.12 -4.86 21.86
CA CYS A 25 -14.95 -3.99 21.87
C CYS A 25 -15.20 -2.71 21.05
N LEU A 26 -14.55 -1.63 21.45
CA LEU A 26 -14.84 -0.30 20.94
C LEU A 26 -14.32 -0.09 19.51
N LEU A 27 -13.22 -0.74 19.11
CA LEU A 27 -12.59 -0.52 17.81
C LEU A 27 -13.53 -0.73 16.60
N PRO A 28 -14.26 -1.86 16.46
CA PRO A 28 -15.23 -2.03 15.37
C PRO A 28 -16.25 -0.88 15.27
N LEU A 29 -16.74 -0.38 16.40
CA LEU A 29 -17.70 0.73 16.43
C LEU A 29 -17.08 2.04 15.91
N LEU A 30 -15.82 2.30 16.26
CA LEU A 30 -15.08 3.47 15.78
C LEU A 30 -14.76 3.36 14.28
N LEU A 31 -14.44 2.16 13.78
CA LEU A 31 -14.18 1.93 12.36
C LEU A 31 -15.44 2.10 11.50
N ASN A 32 -16.62 1.76 12.03
CA ASN A 32 -17.87 2.01 11.33
C ASN A 32 -18.10 3.51 11.08
N LYS A 33 -17.64 4.38 11.98
CA LYS A 33 -17.67 5.85 11.77
C LYS A 33 -16.68 6.34 10.70
N LEU A 34 -15.65 5.54 10.41
CA LEU A 34 -14.71 5.82 9.33
C LEU A 34 -15.21 5.30 7.98
N MET A 35 -16.02 4.24 7.95
CA MET A 35 -16.54 3.66 6.70
C MET A 35 -17.92 4.21 6.31
N ILE A 36 -18.35 5.36 6.85
CA ILE A 36 -19.62 5.96 6.50
C ILE A 36 -19.54 6.36 5.03
N SER A 37 -20.28 5.61 4.20
CA SER A 37 -20.41 5.82 2.77
C SER A 37 -20.72 7.29 2.49
N SER A 38 -20.06 7.82 1.46
CA SER A 38 -20.34 9.11 0.83
C SER A 38 -21.78 9.12 0.29
N SER A 39 -22.78 9.11 1.17
CA SER A 39 -24.17 9.29 0.81
C SER A 39 -24.38 10.76 0.45
N SER A 40 -25.02 11.00 -0.69
CA SER A 40 -25.49 12.32 -1.11
C SER A 40 -26.24 12.99 0.06
N GLY A 41 -25.62 13.98 0.70
CA GLY A 41 -26.14 14.64 1.90
C GLY A 41 -25.15 14.80 3.06
N GLN A 42 -23.93 14.25 2.97
CA GLN A 42 -22.91 14.52 3.99
C GLN A 42 -22.38 15.97 3.90
N PRO A 43 -22.15 16.62 5.04
CA PRO A 43 -21.41 17.88 5.08
C PRO A 43 -20.03 17.72 4.43
N PRO A 44 -19.61 18.66 3.55
CA PRO A 44 -18.33 18.59 2.84
C PRO A 44 -17.11 18.56 3.77
N GLU A 45 -17.28 18.95 5.04
CA GLU A 45 -16.25 18.89 6.08
C GLU A 45 -15.85 17.45 6.46
N ILE A 46 -16.77 16.47 6.35
CA ILE A 46 -16.52 15.10 6.80
C ILE A 46 -15.41 14.43 5.96
N PRO A 47 -15.45 14.42 4.61
CA PRO A 47 -14.35 13.92 3.80
C PRO A 47 -13.00 14.56 4.10
N ALA A 48 -12.96 15.86 4.36
CA ALA A 48 -11.73 16.57 4.72
C ALA A 48 -11.16 16.09 6.07
N LEU A 49 -12.02 15.87 7.06
CA LEU A 49 -11.63 15.32 8.36
C LEU A 49 -11.16 13.87 8.25
N ILE A 50 -11.84 13.03 7.46
CA ILE A 50 -11.41 11.65 7.21
C ILE A 50 -10.03 11.67 6.56
N ARG A 51 -9.83 12.43 5.48
CA ARG A 51 -8.52 12.56 4.83
C ARG A 51 -7.42 12.96 5.81
N LYS A 52 -7.70 13.94 6.68
CA LYS A 52 -6.75 14.45 7.68
C LYS A 52 -6.35 13.40 8.74
N TYR A 53 -7.29 12.57 9.18
CA TYR A 53 -7.09 11.67 10.31
C TYR A 53 -6.96 10.19 9.94
N LEU A 54 -7.14 9.80 8.67
CA LEU A 54 -7.11 8.41 8.23
C LEU A 54 -5.78 7.70 8.57
N CYS A 55 -4.64 8.39 8.48
CA CYS A 55 -3.34 7.80 8.80
C CYS A 55 -3.25 7.34 10.27
N HIS A 56 -3.90 8.04 11.20
CA HIS A 56 -3.93 7.66 12.61
C HIS A 56 -4.72 6.38 12.84
N PHE A 57 -5.85 6.21 12.14
CA PHE A 57 -6.60 4.96 12.18
C PHE A 57 -5.77 3.80 11.63
N LEU A 58 -5.12 4.00 10.48
CA LEU A 58 -4.26 2.98 9.88
C LEU A 58 -3.10 2.60 10.81
N HIS A 59 -2.41 3.56 11.43
CA HIS A 59 -1.38 3.24 12.43
C HIS A 59 -1.91 2.34 13.54
N GLY A 60 -3.07 2.67 14.12
CA GLY A 60 -3.67 1.84 15.16
C GLY A 60 -3.97 0.40 14.71
N LEU A 61 -4.46 0.23 13.47
CA LEU A 61 -4.77 -1.09 12.90
C LEU A 61 -3.52 -1.90 12.58
N PHE A 62 -2.45 -1.28 12.08
CA PHE A 62 -1.19 -1.98 11.80
C PHE A 62 -0.48 -2.45 13.08
N VAL A 63 -0.73 -1.80 14.22
CA VAL A 63 -0.25 -2.24 15.54
C VAL A 63 -0.90 -3.55 16.01
N ILE A 64 -2.19 -3.79 15.72
CA ILE A 64 -2.91 -5.03 16.06
C ILE A 64 -2.68 -6.10 14.96
N ASN A 65 -1.45 -6.20 14.46
CA ASN A 65 -1.11 -7.09 13.35
C ASN A 65 -1.53 -8.55 13.64
N LYS A 66 -1.74 -9.32 12.55
CA LYS A 66 -2.04 -10.78 12.53
C LYS A 66 -3.47 -11.21 12.88
N ASP A 67 -4.41 -10.27 12.99
CA ASP A 67 -5.83 -10.58 13.12
C ASP A 67 -6.55 -10.50 11.76
N GLN A 68 -7.35 -11.52 11.41
CA GLN A 68 -8.07 -11.59 10.13
C GLN A 68 -9.15 -10.51 9.98
N PHE A 69 -9.84 -10.14 11.06
CA PHE A 69 -10.82 -9.06 11.03
C PHE A 69 -10.12 -7.73 10.77
N ILE A 70 -9.02 -7.46 11.46
CA ILE A 70 -8.21 -6.25 11.25
C ILE A 70 -7.68 -6.20 9.83
N ASP A 71 -7.16 -7.31 9.31
CA ASP A 71 -6.67 -7.40 7.93
C ASP A 71 -7.77 -7.10 6.90
N ARG A 72 -8.98 -7.66 7.09
CA ARG A 72 -10.15 -7.35 6.26
C ARG A 72 -10.52 -5.87 6.34
N LYS A 73 -10.46 -5.24 7.52
CA LYS A 73 -10.78 -3.82 7.69
C LYS A 73 -9.77 -2.91 7.03
N ILE A 74 -8.47 -3.19 7.13
CA ILE A 74 -7.43 -2.45 6.41
C ILE A 74 -7.69 -2.54 4.90
N LYS A 75 -7.92 -3.74 4.38
CA LYS A 75 -8.24 -3.97 2.96
C LYS A 75 -9.49 -3.20 2.49
N GLN A 76 -10.54 -3.16 3.31
CA GLN A 76 -11.75 -2.36 3.03
C GLN A 76 -11.44 -0.86 2.97
N ILE A 77 -10.63 -0.35 3.90
CA ILE A 77 -10.21 1.06 3.93
C ILE A 77 -9.40 1.41 2.68
N PHE A 78 -8.46 0.56 2.28
CA PHE A 78 -7.69 0.76 1.05
C PHE A 78 -8.60 0.77 -0.18
N SER A 79 -9.50 -0.21 -0.29
CA SER A 79 -10.44 -0.28 -1.41
C SER A 79 -11.34 0.95 -1.52
N HIS A 80 -11.72 1.54 -0.39
CA HIS A 80 -12.63 2.69 -0.36
C HIS A 80 -11.93 4.04 -0.59
N TYR A 81 -10.74 4.24 0.01
CA TYR A 81 -10.11 5.57 0.08
C TYR A 81 -8.86 5.75 -0.77
N PHE A 82 -8.20 4.67 -1.19
CA PHE A 82 -6.87 4.76 -1.79
C PHE A 82 -6.91 5.54 -3.10
N LEU A 83 -7.67 5.07 -4.09
CA LEU A 83 -7.74 5.70 -5.41
C LEU A 83 -8.29 7.13 -5.36
N SER A 84 -9.25 7.43 -4.49
CA SER A 84 -9.80 8.79 -4.35
C SER A 84 -8.77 9.78 -3.82
N TYR A 85 -7.91 9.37 -2.88
CA TYR A 85 -6.87 10.23 -2.33
C TYR A 85 -5.60 10.31 -3.19
N LEU A 86 -5.44 9.42 -4.18
CA LEU A 86 -4.43 9.54 -5.22
C LEU A 86 -4.79 10.55 -6.33
N GLN A 87 -6.01 11.09 -6.35
CA GLN A 87 -6.40 12.10 -7.35
C GLN A 87 -5.72 13.45 -7.15
N SER A 88 -5.21 13.73 -5.95
CA SER A 88 -4.36 14.89 -5.64
C SER A 88 -2.88 14.50 -5.65
N ASP A 89 -2.00 15.47 -5.97
CA ASP A 89 -0.54 15.31 -6.04
C ASP A 89 -0.01 14.21 -5.10
N PRO A 90 0.54 13.10 -5.63
CA PRO A 90 1.05 12.01 -4.81
C PRO A 90 2.23 12.46 -3.92
N ASN A 91 2.86 13.59 -4.22
CA ASN A 91 3.87 14.20 -3.36
C ASN A 91 3.30 15.01 -2.20
N SER A 92 1.97 15.19 -2.14
CA SER A 92 1.32 15.96 -1.09
C SER A 92 1.62 15.32 0.27
N SER A 93 2.23 16.10 1.15
CA SER A 93 2.45 15.77 2.57
C SER A 93 1.15 15.56 3.35
N THR A 94 0.00 15.76 2.72
CA THR A 94 -1.34 15.55 3.32
C THR A 94 -1.97 14.22 2.93
N ASN A 95 -1.35 13.43 2.05
CA ASN A 95 -1.90 12.14 1.67
C ASN A 95 -1.74 11.14 2.83
N PRO A 96 -2.84 10.57 3.36
CA PRO A 96 -2.78 9.72 4.54
C PRO A 96 -2.00 8.41 4.32
N PHE A 97 -1.95 7.89 3.09
CA PHE A 97 -1.17 6.70 2.75
C PHE A 97 0.32 6.99 2.62
N VAL A 98 0.70 8.21 2.19
CA VAL A 98 2.10 8.67 2.23
C VAL A 98 2.53 8.85 3.68
N LEU A 99 1.72 9.51 4.51
CA LEU A 99 2.01 9.72 5.93
C LEU A 99 2.15 8.41 6.72
N LEU A 100 1.40 7.38 6.34
CA LEU A 100 1.49 6.05 6.95
C LEU A 100 2.87 5.41 6.73
N VAL A 101 3.47 5.61 5.56
CA VAL A 101 4.71 4.92 5.17
C VAL A 101 5.94 5.83 5.18
N SER A 102 5.76 7.14 5.39
CA SER A 102 6.87 8.10 5.37
C SER A 102 7.98 7.85 6.40
N PRO A 103 7.73 7.25 7.59
CA PRO A 103 8.82 6.88 8.50
C PRO A 103 9.82 5.90 7.87
N ALA A 104 9.40 5.10 6.90
CA ALA A 104 10.28 4.17 6.18
C ALA A 104 11.24 4.87 5.19
N PHE A 105 11.08 6.19 4.96
CA PHE A 105 11.98 6.98 4.11
C PHE A 105 13.21 7.50 4.85
N TYR A 106 13.27 7.34 6.17
CA TYR A 106 14.46 7.69 6.94
C TYR A 106 15.65 6.80 6.54
N GLU A 107 16.86 7.26 6.87
CA GLU A 107 18.08 6.53 6.53
C GLU A 107 18.20 5.23 7.33
N THR A 108 17.70 5.25 8.56
CA THR A 108 17.68 4.11 9.49
C THR A 108 16.27 3.92 10.06
N PRO A 109 15.31 3.43 9.25
CA PRO A 109 13.95 3.17 9.74
C PRO A 109 13.96 2.01 10.73
N ASN A 110 13.06 2.05 11.72
CA ASN A 110 12.90 0.92 12.63
C ASN A 110 12.17 -0.25 11.93
N LYS A 111 12.25 -1.45 12.52
CA LYS A 111 11.63 -2.66 11.97
C LYS A 111 10.12 -2.52 11.77
N TYR A 112 9.41 -1.86 12.69
CA TYR A 112 7.97 -1.68 12.59
C TYR A 112 7.59 -0.85 11.36
N ASP A 113 8.31 0.25 11.10
CA ASP A 113 8.06 1.12 9.96
C ASP A 113 8.34 0.39 8.63
N CYS A 114 9.38 -0.45 8.59
CA CYS A 114 9.66 -1.34 7.45
C CYS A 114 8.51 -2.34 7.22
N ASP A 115 8.05 -3.02 8.29
CA ASP A 115 6.96 -3.99 8.22
C ASP A 115 5.65 -3.34 7.72
N VAL A 116 5.36 -2.11 8.18
CA VAL A 116 4.21 -1.31 7.70
C VAL A 116 4.37 -1.01 6.21
N PHE A 117 5.53 -0.53 5.77
CA PHE A 117 5.80 -0.22 4.37
C PHE A 117 5.59 -1.44 3.46
N LEU A 118 6.20 -2.58 3.80
CA LEU A 118 6.09 -3.82 3.02
C LEU A 118 4.65 -4.33 2.96
N ARG A 119 3.92 -4.27 4.08
CA ARG A 119 2.51 -4.66 4.12
C ARG A 119 1.62 -3.74 3.29
N VAL A 120 1.89 -2.43 3.26
CA VAL A 120 1.19 -1.50 2.36
C VAL A 120 1.44 -1.85 0.90
N LEU A 121 2.69 -2.17 0.53
CA LEU A 121 3.00 -2.64 -0.83
C LEU A 121 2.26 -3.93 -1.18
N ASP A 122 2.20 -4.89 -0.26
CA ASP A 122 1.48 -6.16 -0.46
C ASP A 122 -0.02 -5.94 -0.70
N ILE A 123 -0.64 -5.03 0.06
CA ILE A 123 -2.06 -4.67 -0.12
C ILE A 123 -2.27 -4.00 -1.49
N ILE A 124 -1.43 -3.03 -1.86
CA ILE A 124 -1.53 -2.35 -3.16
C ILE A 124 -1.33 -3.34 -4.31
N SER A 125 -0.32 -4.20 -4.19
CA SER A 125 0.01 -5.26 -5.14
C SER A 125 -1.18 -6.19 -5.38
N LYS A 126 -1.76 -6.74 -4.32
CA LYS A 126 -2.85 -7.73 -4.40
C LYS A 126 -4.20 -7.13 -4.76
N GLN A 127 -4.47 -5.88 -4.36
CA GLN A 127 -5.80 -5.30 -4.52
C GLN A 127 -5.89 -4.23 -5.60
N GLN A 128 -4.87 -3.42 -5.83
CA GLN A 128 -5.01 -2.20 -6.65
C GLN A 128 -4.36 -2.33 -8.03
N LEU A 129 -3.37 -3.22 -8.19
CA LEU A 129 -2.78 -3.55 -9.49
C LEU A 129 -3.51 -4.67 -10.23
N MET A 130 -4.46 -5.34 -9.57
CA MET A 130 -5.21 -6.50 -10.10
C MET A 130 -6.63 -6.16 -10.56
N ILE A 131 -7.14 -4.95 -10.29
CA ILE A 131 -8.53 -4.55 -10.62
C ILE A 131 -8.61 -4.08 -12.07
N ASP A 132 -9.55 -4.67 -12.80
CA ASP A 132 -10.12 -4.31 -14.11
C ASP A 132 -9.81 -2.87 -14.59
N GLU A 133 -8.68 -2.76 -15.28
CA GLU A 133 -8.32 -1.99 -16.48
C GLU A 133 -8.82 -0.55 -16.68
N SER A 134 -9.11 0.21 -15.62
CA SER A 134 -9.06 1.66 -15.76
C SER A 134 -7.59 2.12 -15.83
N ILE A 135 -7.06 2.27 -17.05
CA ILE A 135 -5.70 2.81 -17.30
C ILE A 135 -5.42 4.08 -16.47
N PRO A 136 -6.36 5.05 -16.33
CA PRO A 136 -6.15 6.19 -15.44
C PRO A 136 -5.87 5.83 -13.97
N ASN A 137 -6.57 4.83 -13.43
CA ASN A 137 -6.36 4.38 -12.05
C ASN A 137 -5.04 3.64 -11.91
N VAL A 138 -4.71 2.74 -12.86
CA VAL A 138 -3.41 2.06 -12.88
C VAL A 138 -2.28 3.08 -12.91
N ASN A 139 -2.38 4.11 -13.75
CA ASN A 139 -1.40 5.17 -13.83
C ASN A 139 -1.22 5.90 -12.48
N LYS A 140 -2.30 6.20 -11.76
CA LYS A 140 -2.22 6.80 -10.41
C LYS A 140 -1.49 5.90 -9.43
N VAL A 141 -1.82 4.61 -9.41
CA VAL A 141 -1.20 3.62 -8.52
C VAL A 141 0.30 3.47 -8.85
N LEU A 142 0.66 3.40 -10.13
CA LEU A 142 2.05 3.31 -10.57
C LEU A 142 2.86 4.56 -10.20
N ASN A 143 2.29 5.76 -10.38
CA ASN A 143 2.95 7.00 -9.96
C ASN A 143 3.18 7.03 -8.44
N PHE A 144 2.20 6.56 -7.66
CA PHE A 144 2.35 6.43 -6.22
C PHE A 144 3.48 5.45 -5.85
N LEU A 145 3.51 4.25 -6.45
CA LEU A 145 4.58 3.26 -6.24
C LEU A 145 5.95 3.81 -6.63
N HIS A 146 6.04 4.48 -7.78
CA HIS A 146 7.29 5.11 -8.21
C HIS A 146 7.75 6.18 -7.22
N MET A 147 6.84 7.03 -6.73
CA MET A 147 7.13 8.02 -5.69
C MET A 147 7.67 7.34 -4.43
N LEU A 148 7.01 6.28 -3.94
CA LEU A 148 7.49 5.52 -2.76
C LEU A 148 8.91 5.00 -2.99
N SER A 149 9.15 4.29 -4.10
CA SER A 149 10.47 3.73 -4.41
C SER A 149 11.55 4.80 -4.57
N SER A 150 11.19 6.00 -5.01
CA SER A 150 12.13 7.10 -5.17
C SER A 150 12.58 7.74 -3.84
N ARG A 151 11.71 7.68 -2.81
CA ARG A 151 11.96 8.27 -1.49
C ARG A 151 12.60 7.32 -0.48
N VAL A 152 12.52 6.01 -0.70
CA VAL A 152 13.20 5.02 0.15
C VAL A 152 14.72 5.14 -0.04
N LYS A 153 15.42 5.52 1.03
CA LYS A 153 16.89 5.57 1.08
C LYS A 153 17.49 4.24 1.57
N TYR A 154 16.79 3.55 2.46
CA TYR A 154 17.28 2.31 3.07
C TYR A 154 17.19 1.14 2.08
N TYR A 155 18.32 0.71 1.55
CA TYR A 155 18.37 -0.25 0.44
C TYR A 155 17.77 -1.62 0.79
N TYR A 156 17.94 -2.12 2.02
CA TYR A 156 17.37 -3.40 2.45
C TYR A 156 15.85 -3.43 2.31
N LEU A 157 15.18 -2.30 2.53
CA LEU A 157 13.74 -2.19 2.32
C LEU A 157 13.34 -2.33 0.84
N ILE A 158 14.18 -1.83 -0.08
CA ILE A 158 13.99 -2.00 -1.53
C ILE A 158 14.15 -3.48 -1.91
N LEU A 159 15.14 -4.14 -1.31
CA LEU A 159 15.38 -5.56 -1.50
C LEU A 159 14.17 -6.41 -1.04
N GLU A 160 13.60 -6.13 0.13
CA GLU A 160 12.40 -6.83 0.62
C GLU A 160 11.12 -6.48 -0.15
N ALA A 161 11.01 -5.26 -0.69
CA ALA A 161 9.90 -4.85 -1.53
C ALA A 161 9.91 -5.50 -2.92
N THR A 162 11.09 -5.87 -3.42
CA THR A 162 11.27 -6.46 -4.75
C THR A 162 10.37 -7.69 -4.99
N PRO A 163 10.41 -8.75 -4.16
CA PRO A 163 9.57 -9.93 -4.37
C PRO A 163 8.06 -9.64 -4.31
N ILE A 164 7.63 -8.60 -3.59
CA ILE A 164 6.22 -8.21 -3.47
C ILE A 164 5.70 -7.56 -4.75
N LEU A 165 6.54 -6.76 -5.42
CA LEU A 165 6.15 -5.94 -6.56
C LEU A 165 6.48 -6.58 -7.91
N LEU A 166 7.49 -7.44 -7.98
CA LEU A 166 8.03 -7.95 -9.25
C LEU A 166 6.96 -8.68 -10.09
N GLY A 167 6.32 -9.70 -9.51
CA GLY A 167 5.29 -10.48 -10.22
C GLY A 167 4.11 -9.63 -10.72
N PRO A 168 3.45 -8.84 -9.88
CA PRO A 168 2.34 -7.96 -10.30
C PRO A 168 2.74 -6.94 -11.36
N LEU A 169 3.90 -6.28 -11.21
CA LEU A 169 4.36 -5.30 -12.20
C LEU A 169 4.72 -5.95 -13.53
N LEU A 170 5.30 -7.15 -13.52
CA LEU A 170 5.58 -7.91 -14.74
C LEU A 170 4.28 -8.33 -15.42
N SER A 171 3.30 -8.84 -14.66
CA SER A 171 2.00 -9.22 -15.22
C SER A 171 1.33 -8.02 -15.87
N LEU A 172 1.34 -6.87 -15.18
CA LEU A 172 0.81 -5.62 -15.71
C LEU A 172 1.56 -5.17 -16.97
N PHE A 173 2.90 -5.25 -16.97
CA PHE A 173 3.74 -4.89 -18.11
C PHE A 173 3.43 -5.76 -19.34
N LEU A 174 3.20 -7.06 -19.17
CA LEU A 174 2.89 -7.96 -20.27
C LEU A 174 1.48 -7.74 -20.84
N ARG A 175 0.50 -7.38 -19.99
CA ARG A 175 -0.88 -7.06 -20.42
C ARG A 175 -0.98 -5.71 -21.10
N MET A 176 -0.23 -4.72 -20.59
CA MET A 176 -0.13 -3.38 -21.16
C MET A 176 0.70 -3.48 -22.44
N GLY A 177 0.06 -3.88 -23.55
CA GLY A 177 0.70 -3.99 -24.86
C GLY A 177 1.27 -2.66 -25.39
N PRO A 178 1.53 -2.55 -26.70
CA PRO A 178 2.14 -1.37 -27.29
C PRO A 178 1.24 -0.12 -27.56
N PRO A 179 -0.08 -0.03 -27.21
CA PRO A 179 -0.83 1.15 -27.63
C PRO A 179 -0.39 2.43 -26.90
N PRO A 180 -0.62 3.63 -27.49
CA PRO A 180 -0.18 4.91 -26.92
C PRO A 180 -0.75 5.20 -25.52
N SER A 181 -1.96 4.70 -25.23
CA SER A 181 -2.67 4.93 -23.97
C SER A 181 -1.98 4.30 -22.76
N THR A 182 -1.19 3.24 -22.95
CA THR A 182 -0.48 2.52 -21.88
C THR A 182 0.99 2.94 -21.76
N GLN A 183 1.49 3.75 -22.68
CA GLN A 183 2.91 4.11 -22.78
C GLN A 183 3.45 4.76 -21.50
N ASN A 184 2.66 5.63 -20.85
CA ASN A 184 3.08 6.22 -19.58
C ASN A 184 3.21 5.17 -18.46
N CYS A 185 2.27 4.23 -18.38
CA CYS A 185 2.32 3.14 -17.41
C CYS A 185 3.58 2.28 -17.63
N VAL A 186 3.87 1.92 -18.88
CA VAL A 186 5.08 1.17 -19.28
C VAL A 186 6.35 1.92 -18.86
N VAL A 187 6.43 3.23 -19.12
CA VAL A 187 7.58 4.06 -18.71
C VAL A 187 7.77 4.04 -17.19
N ILE A 188 6.68 4.19 -16.43
CA ILE A 188 6.76 4.19 -14.95
C ILE A 188 7.18 2.81 -14.43
N ILE A 189 6.61 1.73 -14.96
CA ILE A 189 6.99 0.35 -14.58
C ILE A 189 8.49 0.13 -14.83
N LYS A 190 9.02 0.55 -15.99
CA LYS A 190 10.46 0.47 -16.29
C LYS A 190 11.32 1.24 -15.29
N LYS A 191 10.87 2.42 -14.84
CA LYS A 191 11.57 3.20 -13.80
C LYS A 191 11.58 2.47 -12.45
N ILE A 192 10.45 1.86 -12.07
CA ILE A 192 10.37 1.07 -10.83
C ILE A 192 11.29 -0.15 -10.93
N PHE A 193 11.23 -0.91 -12.03
CA PHE A 193 12.12 -2.04 -12.26
C PHE A 193 13.59 -1.65 -12.19
N ARG A 194 13.99 -0.56 -12.84
CA ARG A 194 15.37 -0.07 -12.76
C ARG A 194 15.82 0.10 -11.31
N LYS A 195 15.02 0.77 -10.48
CA LYS A 195 15.33 0.99 -9.06
C LYS A 195 15.43 -0.32 -8.28
N LEU A 196 14.50 -1.26 -8.49
CA LEU A 196 14.53 -2.57 -7.85
C LEU A 196 15.78 -3.37 -8.26
N PHE A 197 16.09 -3.44 -9.55
CA PHE A 197 17.23 -4.21 -10.05
C PHE A 197 18.59 -3.58 -9.75
N GLU A 198 18.72 -2.26 -9.79
CA GLU A 198 19.96 -1.57 -9.41
C GLU A 198 20.32 -1.83 -7.94
N ALA A 199 19.33 -1.76 -7.03
CA ALA A 199 19.55 -2.08 -5.63
C ALA A 199 19.98 -3.56 -5.43
N ASN A 200 19.34 -4.49 -6.15
CA ASN A 200 19.70 -5.91 -6.10
C ASN A 200 21.09 -6.19 -6.72
N LYS A 201 21.50 -5.46 -7.76
CA LYS A 201 22.81 -5.63 -8.39
C LYS A 201 23.94 -5.11 -7.49
N SER A 202 23.76 -3.94 -6.89
CA SER A 202 24.78 -3.31 -6.03
C SER A 202 25.00 -4.04 -4.71
N HIS A 203 24.04 -4.88 -4.30
CA HIS A 203 24.07 -5.64 -3.05
C HIS A 203 23.78 -7.14 -3.28
N ALA A 204 24.20 -7.67 -4.43
CA ALA A 204 23.91 -9.04 -4.86
C ALA A 204 24.41 -10.11 -3.86
N ASP A 205 25.48 -9.80 -3.12
CA ASP A 205 26.07 -10.69 -2.11
C ASP A 205 25.30 -10.70 -0.77
N GLU A 206 24.46 -9.69 -0.53
CA GLU A 206 23.72 -9.51 0.74
C GLU A 206 22.28 -10.01 0.68
N LEU A 207 21.75 -10.19 -0.53
CA LEU A 207 20.48 -10.88 -0.71
C LEU A 207 20.77 -12.38 -0.78
N PRO A 208 20.13 -13.23 0.05
CA PRO A 208 20.17 -14.64 -0.26
C PRO A 208 19.46 -14.82 -1.60
N HIS A 209 20.20 -15.29 -2.62
CA HIS A 209 19.69 -15.70 -3.94
C HIS A 209 18.38 -16.53 -3.82
N SER A 210 18.17 -17.17 -2.67
CA SER A 210 16.98 -17.91 -2.27
C SER A 210 15.66 -17.10 -2.19
N LYS A 211 15.64 -15.76 -2.11
CA LYS A 211 14.37 -15.00 -2.08
C LYS A 211 13.92 -14.51 -3.46
N LEU A 212 14.85 -14.15 -4.34
CA LEU A 212 14.52 -13.58 -5.65
C LEU A 212 14.26 -14.65 -6.72
N MET A 213 15.06 -15.73 -6.72
CA MET A 213 14.90 -16.80 -7.71
C MET A 213 13.57 -17.53 -7.61
N PRO A 214 13.04 -17.87 -6.41
CA PRO A 214 11.73 -18.50 -6.33
C PRO A 214 10.62 -17.59 -6.86
N VAL A 215 10.70 -16.27 -6.69
CA VAL A 215 9.69 -15.35 -7.23
C VAL A 215 9.76 -15.26 -8.75
N ILE A 216 10.96 -15.23 -9.33
CA ILE A 216 11.14 -15.28 -10.79
C ILE A 216 10.67 -16.64 -11.32
N GLN A 217 11.04 -17.75 -10.68
CA GLN A 217 10.62 -19.10 -11.06
C GLN A 217 9.12 -19.30 -10.93
N GLU A 218 8.50 -18.92 -9.81
CA GLU A 218 7.07 -18.96 -9.59
C GLU A 218 6.34 -18.11 -10.63
N TYR A 219 6.84 -16.93 -10.96
CA TYR A 219 6.27 -16.10 -12.02
C TYR A 219 6.34 -16.77 -13.40
N LEU A 220 7.50 -17.34 -13.77
CA LEU A 220 7.68 -18.08 -15.03
C LEU A 220 6.75 -19.29 -15.09
N VAL A 221 6.64 -20.05 -13.99
CA VAL A 221 5.76 -21.23 -13.91
C VAL A 221 4.28 -20.83 -13.99
N SER A 222 3.86 -19.82 -13.23
CA SER A 222 2.46 -19.38 -13.15
C SER A 222 1.93 -18.80 -14.46
N ASN A 223 2.78 -18.09 -15.22
CA ASN A 223 2.36 -17.30 -16.38
C ASN A 223 2.86 -17.80 -17.74
N LEU A 224 3.91 -18.62 -17.80
CA LEU A 224 4.41 -19.17 -19.08
C LEU A 224 4.06 -20.65 -19.27
N LEU A 225 3.93 -21.43 -18.19
CA LEU A 225 3.64 -22.88 -18.29
C LEU A 225 2.15 -23.22 -18.19
N ASN A 226 1.33 -22.36 -17.57
CA ASN A 226 -0.13 -22.55 -17.47
C ASN A 226 -0.93 -21.91 -18.62
N ASN A 227 -0.27 -21.36 -19.64
CA ASN A 227 -0.91 -20.88 -20.87
C ASN A 227 -0.85 -21.97 -21.98
N LYS A 228 -1.20 -23.21 -21.63
CA LYS A 228 -1.46 -24.30 -22.59
C LYS A 228 -2.89 -24.77 -22.46
#